data_AF-A0A7C1XSP3-F1
#
_entry.id   AF-A0A7C1XSP3-F1
#
_cell.length_a   1.000
_cell.length_b   1.000
_cell.length_c   1.000
_cell.angle_alpha   90.00
_cell.angle_beta   90.00
_cell.angle_gamma   90.00
#
_symmetry.space_group_name_H-M   'P 1'
#
loop_
_entity.id
_entity.type
_entity.pdbx_description
1 polymer ?
#
loop_
_entity_poly.entity_id
_entity_poly.type
_entity_poly.pdbx_seq_one_letter_code
_entity_poly.pdbx_strand_id
1 'polypeptide(L)'
;ETVKGILDARPGRFVRLSVEDTGTGMDEETMQHIFEPFFTTKEAGRGTGLGLSVVYGIVRQHGGWINVASEIGRGAVFSIYLPASPVKPVEEEMRAVSLKLLRGSGERILLVEDEEGVRGFASEVLRGHGYSVAEAASVKDALDVFEREGGDFHMVVSDVVLPDRSGLHLVDRLLSRKPGLRVLLSSGYTDQKLQWPLIQARNYRFLQKPYTVADLLQAVREVLDQG
;
A
#
# COMPACT_ATOMS: atom_id res chain seq x y z
N GLU A 1 17.48 22.43 -29.93
CA GLU A 1 17.33 21.20 -29.13
C GLU A 1 18.65 20.45 -29.13
N THR A 2 19.34 20.43 -28.00
CA THR A 2 20.55 19.62 -27.83
C THR A 2 20.30 18.72 -26.64
N VAL A 3 19.87 17.49 -26.92
CA VAL A 3 19.76 16.44 -25.90
C VAL A 3 21.19 16.07 -25.50
N LYS A 4 21.73 16.71 -24.45
CA LYS A 4 22.91 16.18 -23.75
C LYS A 4 22.55 14.75 -23.34
N GLY A 5 23.36 13.79 -23.79
CA GLY A 5 23.09 12.37 -23.67
C GLY A 5 22.62 11.99 -22.27
N ILE A 6 21.52 11.24 -22.22
CA ILE A 6 20.99 10.67 -20.99
C ILE A 6 22.03 9.67 -20.50
N LEU A 7 22.85 10.07 -19.51
CA LEU A 7 24.05 9.35 -19.05
C LEU A 7 23.81 7.89 -18.66
N ASP A 8 22.55 7.49 -18.48
CA ASP A 8 22.12 6.17 -18.03
C ASP A 8 21.10 5.47 -18.93
N ALA A 9 20.75 6.05 -20.07
CA ALA A 9 19.77 5.46 -20.97
C ALA A 9 20.32 4.17 -21.61
N ARG A 10 19.49 3.14 -21.63
CA ARG A 10 19.79 1.87 -22.31
C ARG A 10 18.62 1.39 -23.16
N PRO A 11 18.87 0.65 -24.26
CA PRO A 11 17.82 0.08 -25.09
C PRO A 11 16.92 -0.88 -24.30
N GLY A 12 15.62 -0.88 -24.60
CA GLY A 12 14.65 -1.81 -24.01
C GLY A 12 13.24 -1.25 -23.96
N ARG A 13 12.30 -2.02 -23.38
CA ARG A 13 10.95 -1.54 -23.06
C ARG A 13 10.97 -0.89 -21.68
N PHE A 14 10.54 0.36 -21.61
CA PHE A 14 10.47 1.13 -20.37
C PHE A 14 9.12 1.81 -20.25
N VAL A 15 8.65 1.98 -19.02
CA VAL A 15 7.57 2.91 -18.68
C VAL A 15 8.20 4.23 -18.27
N ARG A 16 7.70 5.33 -18.83
CA ARG A 16 8.09 6.70 -18.43
C ARG A 16 6.99 7.32 -17.59
N LEU A 17 7.33 7.65 -16.34
CA LEU A 17 6.52 8.50 -15.48
C LEU A 17 7.11 9.91 -15.49
N SER A 18 6.30 10.92 -15.78
CA SER A 18 6.73 12.31 -15.80
C SER A 18 5.94 13.12 -14.78
N VAL A 19 6.66 13.90 -13.97
CA VAL A 19 6.10 14.85 -13.01
C VAL A 19 6.58 16.24 -13.41
N GLU A 20 5.65 17.15 -13.65
CA GLU A 20 5.91 18.53 -14.06
C GLU A 20 5.28 19.49 -13.06
N ASP A 21 6.04 20.51 -12.67
CA ASP A 21 5.58 21.64 -11.87
C ASP A 21 5.89 22.95 -12.56
N THR A 22 5.15 24.01 -12.22
CA THR A 22 5.33 25.38 -12.72
C THR A 22 5.97 26.29 -11.67
N GLY A 23 6.80 25.73 -10.79
CA GLY A 23 7.44 26.44 -9.69
C GLY A 23 8.61 27.33 -10.12
N THR A 24 9.48 27.68 -9.18
CA THR A 24 10.61 28.59 -9.43
C THR A 24 11.72 28.00 -10.29
N GLY A 25 11.72 26.69 -10.51
CA GLY A 25 12.79 25.98 -11.21
C GLY A 25 14.13 26.01 -10.49
N MET A 26 15.17 25.50 -11.15
CA MET A 26 16.53 25.32 -10.65
C MET A 26 17.55 25.76 -11.70
N ASP A 27 18.71 26.21 -11.24
CA ASP A 27 19.87 26.49 -12.11
C ASP A 27 20.71 25.22 -12.36
N GLU A 28 21.68 25.31 -13.27
CA GLU A 28 22.51 24.17 -13.68
C GLU A 28 23.37 23.62 -12.52
N GLU A 29 23.81 24.48 -11.60
CA GLU A 29 24.58 24.07 -10.42
C GLU A 29 23.70 23.26 -9.45
N THR A 30 22.53 23.78 -9.10
CA THR A 30 21.56 23.08 -8.24
C THR A 30 21.18 21.73 -8.83
N MET A 31 20.89 21.66 -10.14
CA MET A 31 20.54 20.42 -10.84
C MET A 31 21.62 19.33 -10.76
N GLN A 32 22.89 19.68 -10.59
CA GLN A 32 23.98 18.70 -10.44
C GLN A 32 23.97 18.04 -9.05
N HIS A 33 23.51 18.75 -8.02
CA HIS A 33 23.57 18.32 -6.63
C HIS A 33 22.24 17.80 -6.05
N ILE A 34 21.11 17.99 -6.74
CA ILE A 34 19.76 17.65 -6.21
C ILE A 34 19.56 16.19 -5.78
N PHE A 35 20.38 15.26 -6.26
CA PHE A 35 20.31 13.85 -5.88
C PHE A 35 21.30 13.47 -4.76
N GLU A 36 22.12 14.41 -4.29
CA GLU A 36 23.04 14.17 -3.20
C GLU A 36 22.29 14.06 -1.86
N PRO A 37 22.64 13.07 -1.01
CA PRO A 37 22.07 12.99 0.33
C PRO A 37 22.30 14.28 1.11
N PHE A 38 21.27 14.75 1.80
CA PHE A 38 21.27 15.95 2.65
C PHE A 38 21.41 17.29 1.92
N PHE A 39 21.49 17.31 0.58
CA PHE A 39 21.48 18.55 -0.18
C PHE A 39 20.10 19.24 -0.12
N THR A 40 20.07 20.53 0.20
CA THR A 40 18.84 21.33 0.27
C THR A 40 19.13 22.80 -0.01
N THR A 41 18.24 23.44 -0.78
CA THR A 41 18.22 24.90 -0.99
C THR A 41 17.31 25.63 0.01
N LYS A 42 16.63 24.88 0.88
CA LYS A 42 15.73 25.42 1.91
C LYS A 42 16.50 25.87 3.15
N GLU A 43 15.91 26.80 3.90
CA GLU A 43 16.42 27.26 5.19
C GLU A 43 16.69 26.10 6.16
N ALA A 44 17.65 26.31 7.07
CA ALA A 44 18.03 25.34 8.08
C ALA A 44 16.81 24.84 8.87
N GLY A 45 16.61 23.52 8.89
CA GLY A 45 15.49 22.87 9.58
C GLY A 45 14.19 22.73 8.77
N ARG A 46 14.10 23.26 7.54
CA ARG A 46 12.89 23.17 6.68
C ARG A 46 12.98 22.13 5.55
N GLY A 47 14.05 21.37 5.49
CA GLY A 47 14.24 20.27 4.54
C GLY A 47 15.35 19.33 4.99
N THR A 48 15.08 18.04 5.00
CA THR A 48 16.09 17.02 5.36
C THR A 48 17.08 16.75 4.22
N GLY A 49 16.77 17.19 3.00
CA GLY A 49 17.59 16.93 1.80
C GLY A 49 17.62 15.45 1.38
N LEU A 50 16.71 14.62 1.90
CA LEU A 50 16.72 13.18 1.65
C LEU A 50 15.73 12.72 0.57
N GLY A 51 14.74 13.54 0.21
CA GLY A 51 13.66 13.11 -0.67
C GLY A 51 14.15 12.60 -2.04
N LEU A 52 14.88 13.45 -2.77
CA LEU A 52 15.35 13.10 -4.12
C LEU A 52 16.46 12.04 -4.11
N SER A 53 17.32 11.99 -3.10
CA SER A 53 18.35 10.95 -2.97
C SER A 53 17.74 9.57 -2.71
N VAL A 54 16.66 9.49 -1.91
CA VAL A 54 15.88 8.25 -1.73
C VAL A 54 15.19 7.84 -3.04
N VAL A 55 14.54 8.77 -3.74
CA VAL A 55 13.91 8.49 -5.04
C VAL A 55 14.93 7.95 -6.04
N TYR A 56 16.10 8.60 -6.14
CA TYR A 56 17.20 8.13 -6.98
C TYR A 56 17.61 6.70 -6.63
N GLY A 57 17.82 6.41 -5.33
CA GLY A 57 18.16 5.07 -4.85
C GLY A 57 17.13 4.01 -5.24
N ILE A 58 15.84 4.28 -5.04
CA ILE A 58 14.73 3.38 -5.40
C ILE A 58 14.73 3.11 -6.90
N VAL A 59 14.80 4.15 -7.72
CA VAL A 59 14.77 4.03 -9.18
C VAL A 59 15.96 3.20 -9.67
N ARG A 60 17.16 3.45 -9.14
CA ARG A 60 18.37 2.67 -9.47
C ARG A 60 18.27 1.21 -9.06
N GLN A 61 17.75 0.91 -7.87
CA GLN A 61 17.53 -0.47 -7.41
C GLN A 61 16.58 -1.24 -8.32
N HIS A 62 15.60 -0.56 -8.93
CA HIS A 62 14.69 -1.14 -9.92
C HIS A 62 15.26 -1.12 -11.35
N GLY A 63 16.55 -0.81 -11.51
CA GLY A 63 17.23 -0.76 -12.80
C GLY A 63 16.76 0.39 -13.69
N GLY A 64 16.11 1.40 -13.14
CA GLY A 64 15.68 2.60 -13.86
C GLY A 64 16.69 3.74 -13.85
N TRP A 65 16.28 4.88 -14.39
CA TRP A 65 17.00 6.16 -14.29
C TRP A 65 16.04 7.35 -14.25
N ILE A 66 16.55 8.52 -13.89
CA ILE A 66 15.79 9.77 -13.78
C ILE A 66 16.45 10.83 -14.66
N ASN A 67 15.66 11.53 -15.47
CA ASN A 67 16.07 12.76 -16.14
C ASN A 67 15.37 13.94 -15.50
N VAL A 68 16.10 15.04 -15.36
CA VAL A 68 15.56 16.29 -14.85
C VAL A 68 15.82 17.38 -15.88
N ALA A 69 14.78 18.16 -16.17
CA ALA A 69 14.89 19.40 -16.92
C ALA A 69 14.26 20.50 -16.07
N SER A 70 14.98 21.60 -15.87
CA SER A 70 14.47 22.75 -15.13
C SER A 70 15.17 24.02 -15.61
N GLU A 71 14.43 25.13 -15.57
CA GLU A 71 14.93 26.47 -15.83
C GLU A 71 14.35 27.42 -14.78
N ILE A 72 15.16 28.36 -14.29
CA ILE A 72 14.69 29.38 -13.34
C ILE A 72 13.48 30.13 -13.92
N GLY A 73 12.39 30.15 -13.15
CA GLY A 73 11.12 30.77 -13.50
C GLY A 73 10.17 29.94 -14.38
N ARG A 74 10.53 28.69 -14.72
CA ARG A 74 9.72 27.80 -15.57
C ARG A 74 9.36 26.46 -14.94
N GLY A 75 9.72 26.26 -13.67
CA GLY A 75 9.46 25.01 -12.96
C GLY A 75 10.42 23.88 -13.34
N ALA A 76 10.01 22.64 -13.11
CA ALA A 76 10.83 21.47 -13.34
C ALA A 76 10.02 20.29 -13.89
N VAL A 77 10.68 19.44 -14.66
CA VAL A 77 10.15 18.17 -15.16
C VAL A 77 11.09 17.05 -14.76
N PHE A 78 10.58 16.11 -13.98
CA PHE A 78 11.25 14.86 -13.61
C PHE A 78 10.67 13.73 -14.45
N SER A 79 11.51 13.06 -15.24
CA SER A 79 11.14 11.89 -16.05
C SER A 79 11.83 10.64 -15.51
N ILE A 80 11.06 9.75 -14.92
CA ILE A 80 11.50 8.49 -14.32
C ILE A 80 11.24 7.36 -15.32
N TYR A 81 12.27 6.58 -15.61
CA TYR A 81 12.21 5.44 -16.53
C TYR A 81 12.43 4.15 -15.75
N LEU A 82 11.46 3.24 -15.82
CA LEU A 82 11.53 1.92 -15.16
C LEU A 82 11.39 0.82 -16.21
N PRO A 83 12.16 -0.29 -16.11
CA PRO A 83 12.02 -1.42 -17.03
C PRO A 83 10.57 -1.91 -17.05
N ALA A 84 10.00 -2.06 -18.24
CA ALA A 84 8.68 -2.63 -18.39
C ALA A 84 8.76 -4.15 -18.16
N SER A 85 7.89 -4.68 -17.30
CA SER A 85 7.82 -6.12 -17.05
C SER A 85 7.38 -6.87 -18.31
N PRO A 86 7.99 -8.03 -18.64
CA PRO A 86 7.64 -8.82 -19.83
C PRO A 86 6.34 -9.64 -19.66
N VAL A 87 5.57 -9.43 -18.58
CA VAL A 87 4.32 -10.15 -18.31
C VAL A 87 3.46 -10.15 -19.57
N LYS A 88 3.25 -11.36 -20.11
CA LYS A 88 2.39 -11.59 -21.28
C LYS A 88 0.92 -11.56 -20.83
N PRO A 89 -0.01 -11.16 -21.70
CA PRO A 89 -1.46 -11.12 -21.40
C PRO A 89 -2.05 -12.45 -20.89
N VAL A 90 -1.38 -13.58 -21.11
CA VAL A 90 -1.80 -14.91 -20.63
C VAL A 90 -1.87 -14.99 -19.10
N GLU A 91 -0.99 -14.28 -18.39
CA GLU A 91 -1.04 -14.20 -16.92
C GLU A 91 -2.13 -13.24 -16.43
N GLU A 92 -2.52 -12.22 -17.20
CA GLU A 92 -3.63 -11.34 -16.87
C GLU A 92 -4.98 -12.04 -17.03
N GLU A 93 -5.15 -12.88 -18.04
CA GLU A 93 -6.36 -13.70 -18.21
C GLU A 93 -6.46 -14.75 -17.11
N MET A 94 -5.36 -15.45 -16.78
CA MET A 94 -5.34 -16.41 -15.66
C MET A 94 -5.52 -15.74 -14.30
N ARG A 95 -4.93 -14.55 -14.07
CA ARG A 95 -5.19 -13.75 -12.86
C ARG A 95 -6.62 -13.26 -12.82
N ALA A 96 -7.16 -12.73 -13.91
CA ALA A 96 -8.54 -12.25 -13.96
C ALA A 96 -9.55 -13.38 -13.72
N VAL A 97 -9.30 -14.57 -14.27
CA VAL A 97 -10.10 -15.78 -13.99
C VAL A 97 -9.95 -16.21 -12.53
N SER A 98 -8.73 -16.17 -11.97
CA SER A 98 -8.49 -16.49 -10.55
C SER A 98 -9.17 -15.50 -9.61
N LEU A 99 -9.11 -14.19 -9.90
CA LEU A 99 -9.78 -13.15 -9.11
C LEU A 99 -11.31 -13.24 -9.19
N LYS A 100 -11.86 -13.69 -10.33
CA LYS A 100 -13.31 -13.98 -10.45
C LYS A 100 -13.76 -15.11 -9.52
N LEU A 101 -12.90 -16.11 -9.28
CA LEU A 101 -13.18 -17.20 -8.33
C LEU A 101 -13.14 -16.72 -6.87
N LEU A 102 -12.49 -15.59 -6.60
CA LEU A 102 -12.42 -14.96 -5.27
C LEU A 102 -13.55 -13.95 -5.02
N ARG A 103 -14.60 -13.95 -5.84
CA ARG A 103 -15.75 -13.08 -5.62
C ARG A 103 -16.52 -13.50 -4.37
N GLY A 104 -16.93 -12.49 -3.61
CA GLY A 104 -17.94 -12.62 -2.57
C GLY A 104 -19.34 -12.77 -3.15
N SER A 105 -20.23 -13.33 -2.33
CA SER A 105 -21.67 -13.43 -2.55
C SER A 105 -22.44 -12.53 -1.58
N GLY A 106 -21.83 -11.43 -1.13
CA GLY A 106 -22.41 -10.48 -0.18
C GLY A 106 -21.97 -10.69 1.28
N GLU A 107 -20.94 -11.51 1.53
CA GLU A 107 -20.42 -11.70 2.90
C GLU A 107 -20.03 -10.34 3.50
N ARG A 108 -20.47 -10.13 4.74
CA ARG A 108 -20.26 -8.89 5.50
C ARG A 108 -18.92 -8.92 6.22
N ILE A 109 -18.06 -7.96 5.91
CA ILE A 109 -16.72 -7.82 6.47
C ILE A 109 -16.65 -6.52 7.28
N LEU A 110 -16.20 -6.62 8.52
CA LEU A 110 -15.77 -5.47 9.32
C LEU A 110 -14.29 -5.22 9.07
N LEU A 111 -13.96 -4.14 8.37
CA LEU A 111 -12.60 -3.72 8.05
C LEU A 111 -12.12 -2.67 9.05
N VAL A 112 -11.02 -2.95 9.76
CA VAL A 112 -10.47 -2.10 10.80
C VAL A 112 -9.02 -1.74 10.48
N GLU A 113 -8.79 -0.48 10.16
CA GLU A 113 -7.52 0.04 9.65
C GLU A 113 -7.45 1.53 10.00
N ASP A 114 -6.38 2.02 10.61
CA ASP A 114 -6.29 3.42 11.03
C ASP A 114 -5.82 4.33 9.89
N GLU A 115 -4.95 3.85 9.02
CA GLU A 115 -4.47 4.60 7.86
C GLU A 115 -5.56 4.71 6.78
N GLU A 116 -6.05 5.93 6.54
CA GLU A 116 -7.15 6.21 5.61
C GLU A 116 -6.90 5.68 4.19
N GLY A 117 -5.68 5.81 3.67
CA GLY A 117 -5.33 5.31 2.33
C GLY A 117 -5.41 3.79 2.22
N VAL A 118 -4.91 3.07 3.23
CA VAL A 118 -4.94 1.61 3.28
C VAL A 118 -6.37 1.11 3.48
N ARG A 119 -7.14 1.77 4.35
CA ARG A 119 -8.54 1.47 4.61
C ARG A 119 -9.39 1.64 3.36
N GLY A 120 -9.23 2.78 2.68
CA GLY A 120 -9.93 3.08 1.43
C GLY A 120 -9.61 2.07 0.34
N PHE A 121 -8.32 1.76 0.13
CA PHE A 121 -7.89 0.75 -0.83
C PHE A 121 -8.52 -0.62 -0.56
N ALA A 122 -8.43 -1.13 0.67
CA ALA A 122 -8.98 -2.44 1.01
C ALA A 122 -10.51 -2.47 0.89
N SER A 123 -11.20 -1.40 1.32
CA SER A 123 -12.66 -1.28 1.19
C SER A 123 -13.10 -1.31 -0.27
N GLU A 124 -12.46 -0.51 -1.13
CA GLU A 124 -12.77 -0.45 -2.56
C GLU A 124 -12.57 -1.81 -3.24
N VAL A 125 -11.44 -2.47 -2.96
CA VAL A 125 -11.13 -3.80 -3.50
C VAL A 125 -12.20 -4.82 -3.10
N LEU A 126 -12.53 -4.91 -1.81
CA LEU A 126 -13.49 -5.89 -1.30
C LEU A 126 -14.90 -5.62 -1.84
N ARG A 127 -15.37 -4.37 -1.81
CA ARG A 127 -16.68 -4.00 -2.38
C ARG A 127 -16.75 -4.29 -3.87
N GLY A 128 -15.70 -3.96 -4.62
CA GLY A 128 -15.58 -4.24 -6.06
C GLY A 128 -15.62 -5.73 -6.41
N HIS A 129 -15.34 -6.61 -5.43
CA HIS A 129 -15.37 -8.06 -5.58
C HIS A 129 -16.59 -8.73 -4.93
N GLY A 130 -17.64 -7.97 -4.61
CA GLY A 130 -18.93 -8.53 -4.18
C GLY A 130 -19.06 -8.77 -2.68
N TYR A 131 -18.13 -8.25 -1.88
CA TYR A 131 -18.24 -8.24 -0.42
C TYR A 131 -18.98 -6.98 0.08
N SER A 132 -19.66 -7.11 1.21
CA SER A 132 -20.26 -5.97 1.91
C SER A 132 -19.31 -5.52 3.02
N VAL A 133 -18.85 -4.27 3.01
CA VAL A 133 -17.83 -3.79 3.94
C VAL A 133 -18.42 -2.74 4.88
N ALA A 134 -18.15 -2.88 6.17
CA ALA A 134 -18.26 -1.80 7.15
C ALA A 134 -16.85 -1.42 7.60
N GLU A 135 -16.57 -0.13 7.67
CA GLU A 135 -15.23 0.41 7.93
C GLU A 135 -15.16 0.97 9.35
N ALA A 136 -13.99 0.81 9.97
CA ALA A 136 -13.67 1.42 11.26
C ALA A 136 -12.19 1.84 11.30
N ALA A 137 -11.89 2.93 12.01
CA ALA A 137 -10.54 3.48 12.12
C ALA A 137 -9.82 3.13 13.43
N SER A 138 -10.50 2.47 14.37
CA SER A 138 -9.96 2.12 15.69
C SER A 138 -10.71 0.95 16.32
N VAL A 139 -10.19 0.39 17.42
CA VAL A 139 -10.88 -0.68 18.15
C VAL A 139 -12.22 -0.22 18.70
N LYS A 140 -12.29 0.99 19.26
CA LYS A 140 -13.53 1.57 19.77
C LYS A 140 -14.58 1.69 18.66
N ASP A 141 -14.20 2.30 17.53
CA ASP A 141 -15.08 2.49 16.38
C ASP A 141 -15.57 1.15 15.82
N ALA A 142 -14.68 0.15 15.73
CA ALA A 142 -15.04 -1.20 15.30
C ALA A 142 -16.07 -1.86 16.21
N LEU A 143 -15.96 -1.70 17.54
CA LEU A 143 -16.94 -2.22 18.50
C LEU A 143 -18.28 -1.49 18.39
N ASP A 144 -18.27 -0.18 18.23
CA ASP A 144 -19.48 0.64 18.05
C ASP A 144 -20.21 0.26 16.75
N VAL A 145 -19.48 0.06 15.65
CA VAL A 145 -20.00 -0.46 14.38
C VAL A 145 -20.58 -1.86 14.57
N PHE A 146 -19.84 -2.75 15.23
CA PHE A 146 -20.27 -4.13 15.45
C PHE A 146 -21.58 -4.20 16.24
N GLU A 147 -21.72 -3.39 17.30
CA GLU A 147 -22.93 -3.33 18.12
C GLU A 147 -24.12 -2.74 17.35
N ARG A 148 -23.90 -1.61 16.65
CA ARG A 148 -24.94 -0.94 15.86
C ARG A 148 -25.53 -1.85 14.78
N GLU A 149 -24.71 -2.70 14.20
CA GLU A 149 -25.08 -3.65 13.15
C GLU A 149 -25.54 -5.02 13.71
N GLY A 150 -25.75 -5.13 15.02
CA GLY A 150 -26.22 -6.35 15.67
C GLY A 150 -25.25 -7.53 15.61
N GLY A 151 -23.96 -7.29 15.37
CA GLY A 151 -22.93 -8.32 15.21
C GLY A 151 -23.08 -9.17 13.94
N ASP A 152 -23.86 -8.70 12.96
CA ASP A 152 -24.10 -9.40 11.70
C ASP A 152 -22.92 -9.23 10.73
N PHE A 153 -21.78 -9.81 11.12
CA PHE A 153 -20.59 -9.91 10.30
C PHE A 153 -20.19 -11.37 10.12
N HIS A 154 -19.70 -11.70 8.92
CA HIS A 154 -19.12 -13.00 8.61
C HIS A 154 -17.64 -13.03 9.00
N MET A 155 -16.97 -11.89 8.89
CA MET A 155 -15.54 -11.77 9.07
C MET A 155 -15.13 -10.40 9.62
N VAL A 156 -14.05 -10.37 10.38
CA VAL A 156 -13.28 -9.16 10.68
C VAL A 156 -11.92 -9.23 10.00
N VAL A 157 -11.56 -8.15 9.31
CA VAL A 157 -10.21 -7.89 8.78
C VAL A 157 -9.66 -6.72 9.60
N SER A 158 -8.62 -6.92 10.39
CA SER A 158 -8.10 -5.89 11.30
C SER A 158 -6.59 -5.76 11.21
N ASP A 159 -6.09 -4.52 11.19
CA ASP A 159 -4.70 -4.28 11.57
C ASP A 159 -4.49 -4.71 13.03
N VAL A 160 -3.29 -5.23 13.30
CA VAL A 160 -2.80 -5.60 14.62
C VAL A 160 -2.44 -4.37 15.44
N VAL A 161 -1.91 -3.33 14.79
CA VAL A 161 -1.55 -2.06 15.40
C VAL A 161 -2.64 -1.06 15.08
N LEU A 162 -3.34 -0.58 16.11
CA LEU A 162 -4.37 0.45 16.01
C LEU A 162 -4.12 1.52 17.09
N PRO A 163 -4.61 2.75 16.91
CA PRO A 163 -4.24 3.90 17.75
C PRO A 163 -4.65 3.76 19.21
N ASP A 164 -5.71 3.01 19.51
CA ASP A 164 -6.27 2.90 20.86
C ASP A 164 -5.89 1.59 21.56
N ARG A 165 -6.04 0.44 20.90
CA ARG A 165 -5.70 -0.90 21.43
C ARG A 165 -5.21 -1.81 20.31
N SER A 166 -4.59 -2.94 20.64
CA SER A 166 -4.21 -3.91 19.61
C SER A 166 -5.44 -4.54 18.93
N GLY A 167 -5.35 -4.83 17.64
CA GLY A 167 -6.33 -5.63 16.90
C GLY A 167 -6.56 -7.02 17.50
N LEU A 168 -5.57 -7.60 18.20
CA LEU A 168 -5.76 -8.85 18.95
C LEU A 168 -6.79 -8.70 20.08
N HIS A 169 -6.77 -7.56 20.78
CA HIS A 169 -7.76 -7.26 21.81
C HIS A 169 -9.16 -7.08 21.22
N LEU A 170 -9.26 -6.44 20.04
CA LEU A 170 -10.53 -6.36 19.30
C LEU A 170 -11.06 -7.75 18.98
N VAL A 171 -10.23 -8.62 18.39
CA VAL A 171 -10.62 -9.98 18.01
C VAL A 171 -11.16 -10.76 19.20
N ASP A 172 -10.50 -10.70 20.36
CA ASP A 172 -10.95 -11.39 21.57
C ASP A 172 -12.34 -10.92 22.02
N ARG A 173 -12.57 -9.60 21.97
CA ARG A 173 -13.88 -9.00 22.28
C ARG A 173 -14.95 -9.45 21.28
N LEU A 174 -14.66 -9.41 19.99
CA LEU A 174 -15.61 -9.81 18.95
C LEU A 174 -15.95 -11.31 19.05
N LEU A 175 -14.96 -12.19 19.22
CA LEU A 175 -15.17 -13.64 19.32
C LEU A 175 -15.94 -14.04 20.57
N SER A 176 -15.77 -13.35 21.71
CA SER A 176 -16.60 -13.58 22.90
C SER A 176 -18.10 -13.32 22.67
N ARG A 177 -18.43 -12.48 21.70
CA ARG A 177 -19.82 -12.16 21.32
C ARG A 177 -20.30 -13.01 20.15
N LYS A 178 -19.42 -13.32 19.20
CA LYS A 178 -19.70 -14.16 18.03
C LYS A 178 -18.57 -15.19 17.82
N PRO A 179 -18.66 -16.37 18.44
CA PRO A 179 -17.62 -17.39 18.37
C PRO A 179 -17.34 -17.92 16.95
N GLY A 180 -18.32 -17.82 16.04
CA GLY A 180 -18.17 -18.21 14.63
C GLY A 180 -17.63 -17.12 13.70
N LEU A 181 -17.25 -15.95 14.23
CA LEU A 181 -16.72 -14.85 13.42
C LEU A 181 -15.36 -15.25 12.84
N ARG A 182 -15.20 -15.11 11.52
CA ARG A 182 -13.92 -15.36 10.87
C ARG A 182 -12.96 -14.18 11.09
N VAL A 183 -11.66 -14.47 11.22
CA VAL A 183 -10.66 -13.46 11.59
C VAL A 183 -9.49 -13.50 10.61
N LEU A 184 -9.18 -12.35 10.02
CA LEU A 184 -7.93 -12.08 9.32
C LEU A 184 -7.26 -10.88 9.96
N LEU A 185 -6.01 -11.04 10.36
CA LEU A 185 -5.19 -9.95 10.86
C LEU A 185 -4.28 -9.43 9.76
N SER A 186 -3.95 -8.14 9.80
CA SER A 186 -2.94 -7.55 8.91
C SER A 186 -1.79 -6.97 9.75
N SER A 187 -0.55 -7.04 9.27
CA SER A 187 0.61 -6.48 10.01
C SER A 187 1.74 -6.02 9.09
N GLY A 188 2.47 -4.96 9.49
CA GLY A 188 3.68 -4.50 8.83
C GLY A 188 4.94 -5.32 9.19
N TYR A 189 6.02 -5.14 8.41
CA TYR A 189 7.29 -5.89 8.55
C TYR A 189 7.93 -5.77 9.95
N THR A 190 7.85 -4.59 10.57
CA THR A 190 8.41 -4.35 11.91
C THR A 190 7.55 -4.99 13.00
N ASP A 191 6.22 -4.97 12.82
CA ASP A 191 5.24 -5.46 13.81
C ASP A 191 5.16 -6.98 13.82
N GLN A 192 5.36 -7.61 12.67
CA GLN A 192 5.36 -9.06 12.53
C GLN A 192 6.34 -9.70 13.51
N LYS A 193 7.58 -9.20 13.63
CA LYS A 193 8.59 -9.80 14.53
C LYS A 193 8.21 -9.75 16.01
N LEU A 194 7.45 -8.73 16.43
CA LEU A 194 7.06 -8.53 17.82
C LEU A 194 5.83 -9.36 18.21
N GLN A 195 4.89 -9.55 17.28
CA GLN A 195 3.60 -10.19 17.56
C GLN A 195 3.47 -11.61 17.00
N TRP A 196 4.41 -12.06 16.16
CA TRP A 196 4.43 -13.41 15.57
C TRP A 196 4.23 -14.56 16.56
N PRO A 197 4.86 -14.58 17.75
CA PRO A 197 4.67 -15.69 18.70
C PRO A 197 3.24 -15.80 19.23
N LEU A 198 2.58 -14.66 19.50
CA LEU A 198 1.20 -14.58 19.99
C LEU A 198 0.18 -14.97 18.91
N ILE A 199 0.43 -14.54 17.67
CA ILE A 199 -0.44 -14.84 16.52
C ILE A 199 -0.34 -16.33 16.16
N GLN A 200 0.87 -16.89 16.13
CA GLN A 200 1.07 -18.33 15.90
C GLN A 200 0.41 -19.19 16.97
N ALA A 201 0.53 -18.79 18.25
CA ALA A 201 -0.09 -19.53 19.35
C ALA A 201 -1.62 -19.62 19.25
N ARG A 202 -2.27 -18.68 18.55
CA ARG A 202 -3.73 -18.64 18.36
C ARG A 202 -4.19 -19.09 16.97
N ASN A 203 -3.26 -19.47 16.10
CA ASN A 203 -3.53 -19.98 14.74
C ASN A 203 -4.40 -19.05 13.88
N TYR A 204 -4.35 -17.73 14.11
CA TYR A 204 -5.06 -16.78 13.26
C TYR A 204 -4.34 -16.61 11.92
N ARG A 205 -5.13 -16.46 10.84
CA ARG A 205 -4.58 -16.09 9.53
C ARG A 205 -4.12 -14.64 9.58
N PHE A 206 -3.01 -14.37 8.90
CA PHE A 206 -2.43 -13.04 8.82
C PHE A 206 -2.13 -12.70 7.36
N LEU A 207 -2.24 -11.41 7.04
CA LEU A 207 -1.85 -10.80 5.78
C LEU A 207 -0.71 -9.82 6.04
N GLN A 208 0.39 -9.94 5.31
CA GLN A 208 1.54 -9.06 5.47
C GLN A 208 1.35 -7.79 4.65
N LYS A 209 1.58 -6.62 5.26
CA LYS A 209 1.64 -5.32 4.57
C LYS A 209 3.05 -5.06 4.02
N PRO A 210 3.17 -4.45 2.82
CA PRO A 210 2.10 -4.12 1.89
C PRO A 210 1.57 -5.37 1.16
N TYR A 211 0.27 -5.41 0.88
CA TYR A 211 -0.39 -6.50 0.17
C TYR A 211 -0.99 -6.03 -1.17
N THR A 212 -1.06 -6.93 -2.14
CA THR A 212 -1.73 -6.69 -3.42
C THR A 212 -3.23 -6.99 -3.33
N VAL A 213 -3.98 -6.61 -4.38
CA VAL A 213 -5.41 -6.98 -4.54
C VAL A 213 -5.61 -8.49 -4.45
N ALA A 214 -4.74 -9.27 -5.11
CA ALA A 214 -4.83 -10.71 -5.13
C ALA A 214 -4.60 -11.32 -3.74
N ASP A 215 -3.60 -10.81 -3.00
CA ASP A 215 -3.29 -11.31 -1.66
C ASP A 215 -4.46 -11.09 -0.69
N LEU A 216 -5.09 -9.91 -0.73
CA LEU A 216 -6.23 -9.58 0.12
C LEU A 216 -7.43 -10.49 -0.18
N LEU A 217 -7.81 -10.60 -1.46
CA LEU A 217 -8.97 -11.40 -1.87
C LEU A 217 -8.77 -12.89 -1.60
N GLN A 218 -7.56 -13.39 -1.84
CA GLN A 218 -7.22 -14.79 -1.57
C GLN A 218 -7.29 -15.07 -0.08
N ALA A 219 -6.68 -14.23 0.76
CA ALA A 219 -6.72 -14.40 2.21
C ALA A 219 -8.15 -14.36 2.76
N VAL A 220 -8.99 -13.44 2.27
CA VAL A 220 -10.41 -13.36 2.65
C VAL A 220 -11.16 -14.63 2.26
N ARG A 221 -11.02 -15.09 1.01
CA ARG A 221 -11.73 -16.27 0.52
C ARG A 221 -11.30 -17.54 1.25
N GLU A 222 -10.00 -17.73 1.44
CA GLU A 222 -9.45 -18.87 2.18
C GLU A 222 -9.99 -18.93 3.61
N VAL A 223 -10.10 -17.77 4.29
CA VAL A 223 -10.61 -17.70 5.66
C VAL A 223 -12.11 -17.97 5.74
N LEU A 224 -12.89 -17.46 4.78
CA LEU A 224 -14.33 -17.68 4.72
C LEU A 224 -14.69 -19.13 4.39
N ASP A 225 -13.93 -19.79 3.51
CA ASP A 225 -14.20 -21.17 3.04
C ASP A 225 -13.69 -22.26 4.00
N GLN A 226 -12.91 -21.90 5.02
CA GLN A 226 -12.38 -22.81 6.03
C GLN A 226 -13.43 -23.29 7.06
N GLY A 227 -14.69 -23.51 6.68
CA GLY A 227 -15.61 -24.31 7.48
C GLY A 227 -17.05 -24.34 7.00
#